data_AF-A0A0W8E687-F1
#
_entry.id   AF-A0A0W8E687-F1
#
_cell.length_a   1.000
_cell.length_b   1.000
_cell.length_c   1.000
_cell.angle_alpha   90.00
_cell.angle_beta   90.00
_cell.angle_gamma   90.00
#
_symmetry.space_group_name_H-M   'P 1'
#
loop_
_entity.id
_entity.type
_entity.pdbx_description
1 polymer ?
#
loop_
_entity_poly.entity_id
_entity_poly.type
_entity_poly.pdbx_seq_one_letter_code
_entity_poly.pdbx_strand_id
1 'polypeptide(L)' 'MVTDLINEQYCMVADGDLRKIEKPKIKNIKHLQLTNIRADSILEYLSRGEVPENHVIKNYLSALKGTGEIQGKEGW' A
#
# COMPACT_ATOMS: atom_id res chain seq x y z
N MET A 1 -0.25 -0.77 -1.75
CA MET A 1 -0.44 -0.28 -0.37
C MET A 1 -1.42 0.88 -0.36
N VAL A 2 -2.07 1.15 0.78
CA VAL A 2 -2.85 2.38 0.99
C VAL A 2 -1.87 3.53 1.25
N THR A 3 -2.04 4.65 0.55
CA THR A 3 -1.16 5.83 0.69
C THR A 3 -1.84 6.98 1.41
N ASP A 4 -3.17 7.10 1.28
CA ASP A 4 -3.93 8.16 1.93
C ASP A 4 -5.40 7.75 2.10
N LEU A 5 -6.09 8.36 3.07
CA LEU A 5 -7.52 8.23 3.29
C LEU A 5 -8.23 9.45 2.72
N ILE A 6 -9.22 9.21 1.86
CA ILE A 6 -10.03 10.29 1.29
C ILE A 6 -11.21 10.57 2.22
N ASN A 7 -11.85 9.50 2.71
CA ASN A 7 -12.93 9.53 3.70
C ASN A 7 -13.15 8.10 4.26
N GLU A 8 -14.25 7.90 4.99
CA GLU A 8 -14.61 6.61 5.61
C GLU A 8 -14.83 5.45 4.62
N GLN A 9 -15.07 5.75 3.34
CA GLN A 9 -15.41 4.76 2.32
C GLN A 9 -14.32 4.58 1.26
N TYR A 10 -13.46 5.58 1.07
CA TYR A 10 -12.51 5.63 -0.04
C TYR A 10 -11.09 5.95 0.43
N CYS A 11 -10.13 5.30 -0.22
CA CYS A 11 -8.71 5.54 0.00
C CYS A 11 -7.94 5.58 -1.33
N MET A 12 -6.72 6.05 -1.27
CA MET A 12 -5.75 6.01 -2.37
C MET A 12 -4.84 4.80 -2.22
N VAL A 13 -4.57 4.09 -3.32
CA VAL A 13 -3.64 2.96 -3.35
C VAL A 13 -2.59 3.12 -4.44
N ALA A 14 -1.35 2.77 -4.11
CA ALA A 14 -0.21 2.76 -5.03
C ALA A 14 0.57 1.44 -4.88
N ASP A 15 1.20 1.00 -5.96
CA ASP A 15 2.08 -0.17 -6.01
C ASP A 15 3.51 0.16 -6.52
N GLY A 16 3.75 1.40 -6.93
CA GLY A 16 5.05 1.85 -7.42
C GLY A 16 5.39 1.38 -8.85
N ASP A 17 4.47 0.69 -9.53
CA ASP A 17 4.67 0.15 -10.88
C ASP A 17 3.54 0.59 -11.81
N LEU A 18 2.38 -0.06 -11.73
CA LEU A 18 1.18 0.31 -12.50
C LEU A 18 0.52 1.55 -11.92
N ARG A 19 0.53 1.69 -10.59
CA ARG A 19 -0.03 2.83 -9.87
C ARG A 19 1.05 3.48 -9.05
N LYS A 20 1.56 4.59 -9.58
CA LYS A 20 2.59 5.41 -8.96
C LYS A 20 2.05 6.23 -7.79
N ILE A 21 2.92 6.62 -6.86
CA ILE A 21 2.54 7.44 -5.69
C ILE A 21 2.03 8.83 -6.07
N GLU A 22 2.49 9.38 -7.20
CA GLU A 22 2.04 10.68 -7.73
C GLU A 22 0.70 10.55 -8.48
N LYS A 23 0.31 9.34 -8.87
CA LYS A 23 -0.98 9.05 -9.53
C LYS A 23 -1.64 7.80 -8.94
N PRO A 24 -2.05 7.83 -7.66
CA PRO A 24 -2.64 6.67 -7.01
C PRO A 24 -4.00 6.32 -7.62
N LYS A 25 -4.46 5.09 -7.35
CA LYS A 25 -5.82 4.68 -7.66
C LYS A 25 -6.75 4.93 -6.48
N ILE A 26 -7.90 5.54 -6.72
CA ILE A 26 -8.97 5.59 -5.73
C ILE A 26 -9.65 4.21 -5.65
N LYS A 27 -9.81 3.67 -4.45
CA LYS A 27 -10.50 2.39 -4.20
C LYS A 27 -11.48 2.56 -3.05
N ASN A 28 -12.66 1.95 -3.18
CA ASN A 28 -13.58 1.82 -2.06
C ASN A 28 -13.04 0.74 -1.10
N ILE A 29 -13.00 1.06 0.20
CA ILE A 29 -12.42 0.21 1.25
C ILE A 29 -13.10 -1.17 1.30
N LYS A 30 -14.40 -1.27 0.99
CA LYS A 30 -15.14 -2.55 0.94
C LYS A 30 -14.63 -3.54 -0.11
N HIS A 31 -13.80 -3.09 -1.05
CA HIS A 31 -13.20 -3.90 -2.11
C HIS A 31 -11.70 -4.13 -1.88
N LEU A 32 -11.19 -3.80 -0.69
CA LEU A 32 -9.83 -4.09 -0.27
C LEU A 32 -9.84 -5.27 0.70
N GLN A 33 -8.89 -6.17 0.51
CA GLN A 33 -8.55 -7.14 1.54
C GLN A 33 -7.45 -6.50 2.40
N LEU A 34 -7.81 -6.15 3.63
CA LEU A 34 -6.87 -5.57 4.59
C LEU A 34 -5.96 -6.66 5.14
N THR A 35 -4.72 -6.29 5.43
CA THR A 35 -3.73 -7.15 6.07
C THR A 35 -3.23 -6.46 7.33
N ASN A 36 -2.64 -7.23 8.26
CA ASN A 36 -1.98 -6.68 9.44
C ASN A 36 -0.53 -6.22 9.17
N ILE A 37 -0.17 -6.03 7.88
CA ILE A 37 1.17 -5.62 7.49
C ILE A 37 1.19 -4.10 7.38
N ARG A 38 2.06 -3.47 8.16
CA ARG A 38 2.36 -2.05 8.07
C ARG A 38 3.66 -1.83 7.31
N ALA A 39 3.66 -0.89 6.38
CA ALA A 39 4.84 -0.52 5.60
C ALA A 39 5.75 0.42 6.40
N ASP A 40 6.39 -0.08 7.46
CA ASP A 40 7.16 0.74 8.40
C ASP A 40 8.30 1.51 7.73
N SER A 41 9.02 0.89 6.79
CA SER A 41 10.07 1.59 6.03
C SER A 41 9.52 2.73 5.18
N ILE A 42 8.34 2.56 4.59
CA ILE A 42 7.67 3.60 3.80
C ILE A 42 7.13 4.71 4.72
N LEU A 43 6.61 4.34 5.89
CA LEU A 43 6.14 5.28 6.89
C LEU A 43 7.26 6.22 7.37
N GLU A 44 8.50 5.75 7.45
CA GLU A 44 9.63 6.58 7.85
C GLU A 44 9.93 7.71 6.87
N TYR A 45 9.76 7.50 5.56
CA TYR A 45 9.81 8.59 4.57
C TYR A 45 8.70 9.61 4.84
N LEU A 46 7.47 9.11 5.00
CA LEU A 46 6.30 9.96 5.18
C LEU A 46 6.36 10.77 6.48
N SER A 47 6.91 10.20 7.56
CA SER A 47 7.07 10.91 8.85
C SER A 47 8.09 12.04 8.79
N ARG A 48 9.01 11.99 7.82
CA ARG A 48 9.97 13.07 7.51
C ARG A 48 9.41 14.10 6.53
N GLY A 49 8.19 13.91 6.03
CA GLY A 49 7.61 14.74 4.96
C GLY A 49 8.16 14.43 3.57
N GLU A 50 8.84 13.29 3.41
CA GLU A 50 9.40 12.84 2.14
C GLU A 50 8.40 11.92 1.42
N VAL A 51 8.33 12.03 0.10
CA VAL A 51 7.57 11.10 -0.73
C VAL A 51 8.53 10.01 -1.20
N PRO A 52 8.34 8.74 -0.80
CA PRO A 52 9.20 7.66 -1.24
C PRO A 52 9.10 7.46 -2.75
N GLU A 53 10.24 7.21 -3.40
CA GLU A 53 10.26 6.93 -4.83
C GLU A 53 9.49 5.66 -5.18
N ASN A 54 8.91 5.63 -6.37
CA ASN A 54 8.11 4.49 -6.86
C ASN A 54 8.86 3.15 -6.81
N HIS A 55 10.16 3.14 -7.07
CA HIS A 55 10.97 1.93 -7.02
C HIS A 55 11.10 1.37 -5.59
N VAL A 56 11.12 2.23 -4.56
CA VAL A 56 11.16 1.83 -3.14
C VAL A 56 9.86 1.09 -2.77
N ILE A 57 8.71 1.63 -3.18
CA ILE A 57 7.40 1.02 -2.97
C ILE A 57 7.30 -0.33 -3.69
N LYS A 58 7.73 -0.39 -4.95
CA LYS A 58 7.73 -1.62 -5.75
C LYS A 58 8.60 -2.71 -5.13
N ASN A 59 9.79 -2.35 -4.66
CA ASN A 59 10.73 -3.28 -4.03
C ASN A 59 10.16 -3.81 -2.70
N TYR A 60 9.61 -2.93 -1.87
CA TYR A 60 8.95 -3.31 -0.62
C TYR A 60 7.81 -4.32 -0.86
N LEU A 61 6.90 -4.01 -1.79
CA LEU A 61 5.78 -4.90 -2.11
C LEU A 61 6.23 -6.22 -2.77
N SER A 62 7.29 -6.20 -3.56
CA SER A 62 7.87 -7.41 -4.16
C SER A 62 8.49 -8.31 -3.10
N ALA A 63 9.19 -7.74 -2.12
CA ALA A 63 9.75 -8.48 -1.00
C ALA A 63 8.65 -9.20 -0.19
N LEU A 64 7.53 -8.51 0.11
CA LEU A 64 6.38 -9.12 0.80
C LEU A 64 5.74 -10.29 0.03
N LYS A 65 5.73 -10.23 -1.31
CA LYS A 65 5.21 -11.35 -2.12
C LYS A 65 6.14 -12.56 -2.10
N GLY A 66 7.46 -12.32 -1.99
CA GLY A 66 8.47 -13.37 -1.96
C GLY A 66 8.54 -14.11 -0.62
N THR A 67 8.10 -13.51 0.49
CA THR A 67 8.20 -14.10 1.84
C THR A 67 7.06 -15.06 2.18
N GLY A 68 6.10 -15.33 1.29
CA GLY A 68 4.98 -16.25 1.57
C GLY A 68 3.99 -15.73 2.62
N GLU A 69 4.18 -14.51 3.13
CA GLU A 69 3.32 -13.86 4.11
C GLU A 69 2.13 -13.19 3.41
N ILE A 70 1.32 -14.00 2.74
CA ILE A 70 -0.04 -13.60 2.36
C ILE A 70 -1.00 -14.62 2.99
N GLN A 71 -1.11 -14.61 4.32
CA GLN A 71 -2.25 -15.23 5.00
C GLN A 71 -3.45 -14.28 4.88
N GLY A 72 -4.08 -14.27 3.72
CA GLY A 72 -5.46 -13.84 3.61
C GLY A 72 -6.34 -14.95 4.18
N LYS A 73 -6.72 -14.87 5.46
CA LYS A 73 -7.75 -15.78 6.01
C LYS A 73 -9.05 -15.62 5.20
N GLU A 74 -9.64 -16.77 4.88
CA GLU A 74 -10.94 -17.04 4.25
C GLU A 74 -12.02 -16.04 4.72
N GLY A 75 -12.84 -15.42 3.86
CA GLY A 75 -13.67 -16.05 2.83
C GLY A 75 -14.93 -16.61 3.49
N TRP A 76 -15.98 -15.79 3.65
CA TRP A 76 -17.34 -16.27 3.96
C TRP A 76 -17.98 -16.87 2.71
#